data_AF-A0A496UCQ9-F1
#
_entry.id   AF-A0A496UCQ9-F1
#
_cell.length_a   1.000
_cell.length_b   1.000
_cell.length_c   1.000
_cell.angle_alpha   90.00
_cell.angle_beta   90.00
_cell.angle_gamma   90.00
#
_symmetry.space_group_name_H-M   'P 1'
#
loop_
_entity.id
_entity.type
_entity.pdbx_description
1 polymer ?
#
loop_
_entity_poly.entity_id
_entity_poly.type
_entity_poly.pdbx_seq_one_letter_code
_entity_poly.pdbx_strand_id
1 'polypeptide(L)'
;MRHECSFRLDPSGFAEGMESVTNDTDVEQKVRFSAAWFGSHLFNPRSDLIPLQEGLFSEERIYNQVPDWAEDLPRKTGELGAPWLGMSCPDRSFMVHFKGWSAMQYDAPETEDILIDSGRTASSPPLRALISEGGTNSLLRNARALGWEIGDTEKRIGFLSHNLHPVMADGSELTLSHALRGKRSASIAVDGLSLAEGQVCSGTSLTAPLEGSGPGQVTLGLAGRNFVYPIHRLGKDVPEVSISEADGLLQIENGRMKAILDPGAFGHVFGLKLDGVEYLMSSHPEPTEFAWEKPWFGGIHPRICDHQEKPFRLDTVKPFVERVVPAEELLPECGWSMAWDIDHKKFGSLRLVWKVTMIPGLPVLRTSFSHEALSGAYPGTESDIRGFLAPGGSHGEAVLTEESRPHLRQGRDTAGAWSIAGKWARVESPSRGFIEAYPNDQGPFYVEDYADSGCHLSLYSFTDRKRELGVTWLFGATKEDEHLSGIFRSYR
;
A
#
# COMPACT_ATOMS: atom_id res chain seq x y z
N MET A 1 54.18 3.97 -7.47
CA MET A 1 52.77 3.95 -7.91
C MET A 1 52.39 5.34 -8.37
N ARG A 2 51.76 5.46 -9.54
CA ARG A 2 51.13 6.70 -10.02
C ARG A 2 49.63 6.52 -9.99
N HIS A 3 48.91 7.52 -9.50
CA HIS A 3 47.46 7.51 -9.37
C HIS A 3 46.88 8.63 -10.23
N GLU A 4 45.86 8.31 -11.02
CA GLU A 4 45.14 9.25 -11.86
C GLU A 4 43.65 9.11 -11.58
N CYS A 5 42.96 10.24 -11.42
CA CYS A 5 41.52 10.29 -11.22
C CYS A 5 40.89 11.08 -12.36
N SER A 6 39.85 10.52 -12.96
CA SER A 6 39.12 11.10 -14.09
C SER A 6 37.66 11.29 -13.71
N PHE A 7 37.14 12.48 -14.01
CA PHE A 7 35.74 12.82 -13.77
C PHE A 7 35.11 13.32 -15.07
N ARG A 8 33.89 12.85 -15.34
CA ARG A 8 33.03 13.35 -16.41
C ARG A 8 31.73 13.84 -15.80
N LEU A 9 31.35 15.06 -16.15
CA LEU A 9 30.03 15.62 -15.83
C LEU A 9 29.16 15.55 -17.08
N ASP A 10 27.98 14.99 -16.96
CA ASP A 10 27.01 14.91 -18.05
C ASP A 10 25.96 16.04 -17.92
N PRO A 11 25.55 16.68 -19.02
CA PRO A 11 24.49 17.68 -19.03
C PRO A 11 23.15 17.18 -18.47
N SER A 12 22.91 15.87 -18.49
CA SER A 12 21.71 15.22 -17.94
C SER A 12 21.73 15.08 -16.41
N GLY A 13 22.71 15.68 -15.72
CA GLY A 13 22.73 15.81 -14.27
C GLY A 13 23.40 14.65 -13.51
N PHE A 14 24.24 13.85 -14.17
CA PHE A 14 25.05 12.83 -13.49
C PHE A 14 26.56 13.07 -13.61
N ALA A 15 27.31 12.66 -12.59
CA ALA A 15 28.77 12.63 -12.59
C ALA A 15 29.25 11.18 -12.70
N GLU A 16 30.34 10.95 -13.43
CA GLU A 16 31.03 9.66 -13.51
C GLU A 16 32.49 9.86 -13.09
N GLY A 17 32.95 9.07 -12.13
CA GLY A 17 34.34 9.03 -11.67
C GLY A 17 34.99 7.69 -11.97
N MET A 18 36.26 7.69 -12.32
CA MET A 18 37.08 6.49 -12.47
C MET A 18 38.52 6.78 -12.07
N GLU A 19 39.15 5.85 -11.38
CA GLU A 19 40.54 5.94 -10.99
C GLU A 19 41.39 4.91 -11.73
N SER A 20 42.66 5.24 -11.95
CA SER A 20 43.66 4.29 -12.45
C SER A 20 44.95 4.38 -11.64
N VAL A 21 45.61 3.24 -11.50
CA VAL A 21 46.88 3.12 -10.77
C VAL A 21 47.88 2.39 -11.66
N THR A 22 49.02 3.03 -11.90
CA THR A 22 50.15 2.47 -12.65
C THR A 22 51.28 2.06 -11.72
N ASN A 23 51.75 0.82 -11.86
CA ASN A 23 52.87 0.30 -11.09
C ASN A 23 54.22 0.69 -11.70
N ASP A 24 54.71 1.88 -11.31
CA ASP A 24 56.04 2.37 -11.68
C ASP A 24 57.19 1.73 -10.86
N THR A 25 56.94 0.67 -10.09
CA THR A 25 57.97 -0.07 -9.33
C THR A 25 58.43 -1.32 -10.07
N ASP A 26 59.51 -1.95 -9.62
CA ASP A 26 60.08 -3.18 -10.20
C ASP A 26 59.50 -4.48 -9.61
N VAL A 27 58.63 -4.37 -8.60
CA VAL A 27 57.97 -5.50 -7.96
C VAL A 27 56.45 -5.47 -8.20
N GLU A 28 55.82 -6.63 -8.19
CA GLU A 28 54.35 -6.74 -8.26
C GLU A 28 53.71 -5.99 -7.08
N GLN A 29 52.65 -5.25 -7.36
CA GLN A 29 51.90 -4.50 -6.37
C GLN A 29 50.47 -4.99 -6.31
N LYS A 30 49.89 -4.93 -5.11
CA LYS A 30 48.50 -5.31 -4.84
C LYS A 30 47.68 -4.05 -4.59
N VAL A 31 46.65 -3.83 -5.39
CA VAL A 31 45.80 -2.63 -5.35
C VAL A 31 44.34 -3.02 -5.14
N ARG A 32 43.61 -2.21 -4.38
CA ARG A 32 42.16 -2.28 -4.24
C ARG A 32 41.59 -0.89 -4.47
N PHE A 33 40.52 -0.79 -5.25
CA PHE A 33 39.76 0.45 -5.39
C PHE A 33 38.56 0.41 -4.45
N SER A 34 38.27 1.54 -3.83
CA SER A 34 37.12 1.76 -2.96
C SER A 34 36.55 3.14 -3.25
N ALA A 35 35.24 3.25 -3.36
CA ALA A 35 34.57 4.50 -3.69
C ALA A 35 33.58 4.87 -2.61
N ALA A 36 33.79 6.03 -1.98
CA ALA A 36 32.85 6.59 -1.01
C ALA A 36 32.28 7.91 -1.54
N TRP A 37 31.03 8.18 -1.21
CA TRP A 37 30.41 9.48 -1.48
C TRP A 37 30.16 10.23 -0.18
N PHE A 38 30.64 11.48 -0.13
CA PHE A 38 30.43 12.37 1.00
C PHE A 38 29.44 13.47 0.59
N GLY A 39 28.40 13.69 1.41
CA GLY A 39 27.35 14.68 1.11
C GLY A 39 25.96 14.33 1.60
N SER A 40 25.80 13.16 2.25
CA SER A 40 24.49 12.68 2.73
C SER A 40 23.81 13.63 3.74
N HIS A 41 24.59 14.45 4.45
CA HIS A 41 24.08 15.46 5.38
C HIS A 41 23.25 16.56 4.69
N LEU A 42 23.44 16.80 3.38
CA LEU A 42 22.69 17.80 2.60
C LEU A 42 21.23 17.41 2.39
N PHE A 43 20.87 16.16 2.67
CA PHE A 43 19.53 15.61 2.45
C PHE A 43 18.72 15.50 3.74
N ASN A 44 19.25 15.90 4.91
CA ASN A 44 18.54 15.70 6.18
C ASN A 44 17.36 16.68 6.34
N PRO A 45 16.15 16.22 6.71
CA PRO A 45 15.74 14.81 6.92
C PRO A 45 15.58 14.06 5.59
N ARG A 46 16.07 12.81 5.54
CA ARG A 46 16.05 11.95 4.33
C ARG A 46 15.47 10.58 4.61
N SER A 47 15.02 9.91 3.55
CA SER A 47 14.91 8.45 3.51
C SER A 47 16.14 7.84 2.85
N ASP A 48 16.69 6.78 3.44
CA ASP A 48 17.73 5.98 2.80
C ASP A 48 17.08 4.93 1.88
N LEU A 49 17.68 4.70 0.71
CA LEU A 49 17.17 3.83 -0.35
C LEU A 49 18.15 2.69 -0.62
N ILE A 50 17.71 1.44 -0.46
CA ILE A 50 18.51 0.25 -0.76
C ILE A 50 17.71 -0.70 -1.65
N PRO A 51 18.17 -0.99 -2.89
CA PRO A 51 17.54 -2.02 -3.72
C PRO A 51 17.84 -3.41 -3.13
N LEU A 52 16.84 -4.04 -2.55
CA LEU A 52 16.89 -5.44 -2.11
C LEU A 52 16.37 -6.34 -3.24
N GLN A 53 16.64 -7.65 -3.16
CA GLN A 53 16.18 -8.61 -4.17
C GLN A 53 14.64 -8.62 -4.33
N GLU A 54 13.91 -8.32 -3.25
CA GLU A 54 12.46 -8.38 -3.20
C GLU A 54 11.78 -7.01 -3.28
N GLY A 55 12.51 -5.93 -3.54
CA GLY A 55 11.94 -4.58 -3.59
C GLY A 55 12.90 -3.49 -3.13
N LEU A 56 12.39 -2.27 -3.02
CA LEU A 56 13.16 -1.13 -2.53
C LEU A 56 12.94 -0.93 -1.04
N PHE A 57 13.97 -1.14 -0.23
CA PHE A 57 14.01 -0.63 1.13
C PHE A 57 14.03 0.90 1.10
N SER A 58 13.08 1.52 1.78
CA SER A 58 12.93 2.98 1.86
C SER A 58 12.47 3.34 3.25
N GLU A 59 13.40 3.82 4.08
CA GLU A 59 13.13 4.13 5.48
C GLU A 59 13.59 5.55 5.80
N GLU A 60 12.79 6.32 6.53
CA GLU A 60 13.21 7.62 7.01
C GLU A 60 14.40 7.46 7.96
N ARG A 61 15.45 8.26 7.75
CA ARG A 61 16.64 8.21 8.59
C ARG A 61 16.41 9.03 9.85
N ILE A 62 15.78 8.41 10.84
CA ILE A 62 15.86 8.91 12.22
C ILE A 62 17.17 8.37 12.81
N TYR A 63 18.00 9.24 13.41
CA TYR A 63 19.25 8.80 14.04
C TYR A 63 19.00 7.61 14.98
N ASN A 64 19.80 6.55 14.85
CA ASN A 64 19.68 5.26 15.54
C ASN A 64 18.44 4.41 15.16
N GLN A 65 17.75 4.66 14.03
CA GLN A 65 16.63 3.84 13.56
C GLN A 65 17.05 2.51 12.97
N VAL A 66 18.16 2.54 12.24
CA VAL A 66 18.87 1.35 11.81
C VAL A 66 20.20 1.35 12.57
N PRO A 67 20.31 0.60 13.69
CA PRO A 67 21.58 0.45 14.39
C PRO A 67 22.59 -0.15 13.42
N ASP A 68 23.84 0.30 13.44
CA ASP A 68 24.94 -0.31 12.68
C ASP A 68 24.66 -0.48 11.18
N TRP A 69 24.15 0.58 10.54
CA TRP A 69 23.84 0.67 9.10
C TRP A 69 24.84 -0.03 8.18
N ALA A 70 26.13 0.11 8.47
CA ALA A 70 27.18 -0.45 7.62
C ALA A 70 27.34 -1.98 7.74
N GLU A 71 26.86 -2.59 8.82
CA GLU A 71 26.81 -4.04 8.98
C GLU A 71 25.55 -4.65 8.32
N ASP A 72 24.54 -3.83 8.07
CA ASP A 72 23.27 -4.25 7.46
C ASP A 72 23.33 -4.37 5.94
N LEU A 73 24.29 -3.69 5.31
CA LEU A 73 24.49 -3.77 3.87
C LEU A 73 25.14 -5.10 3.46
N PRO A 74 24.78 -5.65 2.28
CA PRO A 74 25.45 -6.82 1.76
C PRO A 74 26.96 -6.59 1.54
N ARG A 75 27.78 -7.62 1.72
CA ARG A 75 29.23 -7.53 1.49
C ARG A 75 29.60 -7.65 0.01
N LYS A 76 28.70 -8.20 -0.79
CA LYS A 76 28.84 -8.28 -2.24
C LYS A 76 27.75 -7.44 -2.89
N THR A 77 28.12 -6.63 -3.86
CA THR A 77 27.18 -5.78 -4.60
C THR A 77 26.09 -6.59 -5.30
N GLY A 78 26.41 -7.80 -5.79
CA GLY A 78 25.46 -8.70 -6.46
C GLY A 78 24.38 -9.30 -5.54
N GLU A 79 24.47 -9.08 -4.23
CA GLU A 79 23.42 -9.47 -3.28
C GLU A 79 22.32 -8.41 -3.16
N LEU A 80 22.55 -7.19 -3.66
CA LEU A 80 21.51 -6.17 -3.84
C LEU A 80 20.64 -6.50 -5.05
N GLY A 81 19.39 -6.02 -5.03
CA GLY A 81 18.49 -6.13 -6.19
C GLY A 81 18.98 -5.33 -7.41
N ALA A 82 19.86 -4.36 -7.20
CA ALA A 82 20.59 -3.64 -8.24
C ALA A 82 21.83 -2.94 -7.66
N PRO A 83 22.86 -2.62 -8.46
CA PRO A 83 24.13 -2.10 -7.95
C PRO A 83 24.08 -0.58 -7.70
N TRP A 84 23.18 -0.13 -6.84
CA TRP A 84 23.10 1.26 -6.42
C TRP A 84 22.68 1.42 -4.96
N LEU A 85 23.00 2.57 -4.37
CA LEU A 85 22.47 3.05 -3.09
C LEU A 85 21.99 4.48 -3.28
N GLY A 86 20.98 4.90 -2.52
CA GLY A 86 20.44 6.24 -2.67
C GLY A 86 19.88 6.83 -1.40
N MET A 87 19.45 8.08 -1.52
CA MET A 87 18.72 8.80 -0.49
C MET A 87 17.77 9.81 -1.14
N SER A 88 16.72 10.18 -0.42
CA SER A 88 15.63 10.98 -0.95
C SER A 88 15.05 11.87 0.14
N CYS A 89 14.80 13.13 -0.20
CA CYS A 89 13.96 14.06 0.55
C CYS A 89 12.89 14.62 -0.40
N PRO A 90 11.87 15.36 0.09
CA PRO A 90 10.75 15.78 -0.76
C PRO A 90 11.16 16.58 -2.00
N ASP A 91 12.19 17.44 -1.89
CA ASP A 91 12.64 18.34 -2.94
C ASP A 91 13.78 17.78 -3.80
N ARG A 92 14.57 16.82 -3.28
CA ARG A 92 15.78 16.33 -3.95
C ARG A 92 16.08 14.88 -3.61
N SER A 93 16.71 14.20 -4.55
CA SER A 93 17.12 12.80 -4.40
C SER A 93 18.49 12.55 -4.99
N PHE A 94 19.15 11.51 -4.50
CA PHE A 94 20.50 11.15 -4.88
C PHE A 94 20.67 9.63 -5.02
N MET A 95 21.43 9.21 -6.03
CA MET A 95 21.75 7.81 -6.29
C MET A 95 23.22 7.67 -6.68
N VAL A 96 23.91 6.72 -6.05
CA VAL A 96 25.23 6.23 -6.47
C VAL A 96 25.04 4.88 -7.12
N HIS A 97 25.37 4.77 -8.40
CA HIS A 97 25.31 3.55 -9.18
C HIS A 97 26.74 3.04 -9.46
N PHE A 98 27.00 1.80 -9.07
CA PHE A 98 28.32 1.17 -9.02
C PHE A 98 28.33 -0.18 -9.73
N LYS A 99 27.78 -0.23 -10.95
CA LYS A 99 27.85 -1.42 -11.79
C LYS A 99 29.31 -1.82 -12.09
N GLY A 100 29.64 -3.10 -11.90
CA GLY A 100 30.98 -3.66 -12.12
C GLY A 100 31.87 -3.71 -10.88
N TRP A 101 31.44 -3.10 -9.77
CA TRP A 101 32.06 -3.29 -8.46
C TRP A 101 31.60 -4.62 -7.85
N SER A 102 32.45 -5.34 -7.13
CA SER A 102 32.20 -6.71 -6.69
C SER A 102 31.91 -6.85 -5.20
N ALA A 103 32.45 -5.95 -4.39
CA ALA A 103 32.35 -5.96 -2.94
C ALA A 103 31.77 -4.64 -2.42
N MET A 104 31.39 -4.63 -1.14
CA MET A 104 30.92 -3.44 -0.44
C MET A 104 31.38 -3.49 1.03
N GLN A 105 31.87 -2.36 1.51
CA GLN A 105 32.31 -2.15 2.89
C GLN A 105 31.90 -0.74 3.30
N TYR A 106 31.31 -0.49 4.47
CA TYR A 106 30.97 0.92 4.83
C TYR A 106 29.60 1.39 4.32
N ASP A 107 29.16 0.93 3.13
CA ASP A 107 28.38 1.67 2.11
C ASP A 107 29.19 2.08 0.86
N ALA A 108 30.50 1.84 0.90
CA ALA A 108 31.41 2.05 -0.22
C ALA A 108 31.55 0.77 -1.07
N PRO A 109 31.24 0.79 -2.37
CA PRO A 109 31.62 -0.29 -3.26
C PRO A 109 33.14 -0.42 -3.37
N GLU A 110 33.63 -1.66 -3.43
CA GLU A 110 35.04 -2.01 -3.57
C GLU A 110 35.27 -3.04 -4.69
N THR A 111 36.49 -3.06 -5.22
CA THR A 111 36.96 -4.17 -6.06
C THR A 111 37.55 -5.29 -5.19
N GLU A 112 37.70 -6.47 -5.76
CA GLU A 112 38.67 -7.43 -5.21
C GLU A 112 40.09 -6.87 -5.31
N ASP A 113 41.03 -7.56 -4.66
CA ASP A 113 42.43 -7.21 -4.78
C ASP A 113 42.96 -7.54 -6.19
N ILE A 114 43.59 -6.56 -6.82
CA ILE A 114 44.15 -6.65 -8.17
C ILE A 114 45.67 -6.67 -8.05
N LEU A 115 46.31 -7.69 -8.62
CA LEU A 115 47.77 -7.73 -8.78
C LEU A 115 48.16 -6.98 -10.05
N ILE A 116 49.13 -6.08 -9.92
CA ILE A 116 49.61 -5.22 -11.01
C ILE A 116 51.11 -5.44 -11.18
N ASP A 117 51.49 -6.04 -12.31
CA ASP A 117 52.89 -6.17 -12.71
C ASP A 117 53.57 -4.81 -12.91
N SER A 118 54.90 -4.79 -12.84
CA SER A 118 55.71 -3.62 -13.18
C SER A 118 55.35 -3.07 -14.57
N GLY A 119 55.11 -1.75 -14.63
CA GLY A 119 54.73 -1.02 -15.83
C GLY A 119 53.29 -1.21 -16.30
N ARG A 120 52.46 -1.98 -15.58
CA ARG A 120 51.03 -2.15 -15.89
C ARG A 120 50.16 -1.15 -15.14
N THR A 121 48.97 -0.94 -15.67
CA THR A 121 47.92 -0.07 -15.10
C THR A 121 46.68 -0.90 -14.82
N ALA A 122 46.07 -0.69 -13.66
CA ALA A 122 44.71 -1.14 -13.38
C ALA A 122 43.79 0.07 -13.24
N SER A 123 42.51 -0.10 -13.55
CA SER A 123 41.49 0.94 -13.40
C SER A 123 40.32 0.43 -12.57
N SER A 124 39.71 1.32 -11.78
CA SER A 124 38.45 1.04 -11.12
C SER A 124 37.33 0.89 -12.16
N PRO A 125 36.25 0.15 -11.86
CA PRO A 125 34.99 0.35 -12.56
C PRO A 125 34.50 1.80 -12.38
N PRO A 126 33.66 2.33 -13.28
CA PRO A 126 33.11 3.67 -13.12
C PRO A 126 32.17 3.73 -11.91
N LEU A 127 32.24 4.82 -11.15
CA LEU A 127 31.26 5.20 -10.14
C LEU A 127 30.39 6.31 -10.72
N ARG A 128 29.07 6.14 -10.72
CA ARG A 128 28.13 7.14 -11.25
C ARG A 128 27.28 7.71 -10.15
N ALA A 129 27.07 9.03 -10.16
CA ALA A 129 26.26 9.73 -9.18
C ALA A 129 25.20 10.56 -9.89
N LEU A 130 23.92 10.37 -9.56
CA LEU A 130 22.78 11.11 -10.11
C LEU A 130 22.14 11.95 -9.00
N ILE A 131 21.98 13.25 -9.25
CA ILE A 131 21.15 14.14 -8.44
C ILE A 131 19.88 14.42 -9.24
N SER A 132 18.74 14.31 -8.59
CA SER A 132 17.43 14.51 -9.22
C SER A 132 16.59 15.47 -8.39
N GLU A 133 15.89 16.38 -9.06
CA GLU A 133 14.85 17.19 -8.41
C GLU A 133 13.60 16.34 -8.13
N GLY A 134 13.03 16.54 -6.94
CA GLY A 134 11.93 15.77 -6.38
C GLY A 134 12.36 14.52 -5.63
N GLY A 135 11.37 13.78 -5.14
CA GLY A 135 11.57 12.56 -4.36
C GLY A 135 11.91 11.32 -5.18
N THR A 136 11.79 10.16 -4.53
CA THR A 136 12.24 8.84 -5.01
C THR A 136 11.73 8.49 -6.41
N ASN A 137 10.49 8.82 -6.75
CA ASN A 137 9.92 8.50 -8.06
C ASN A 137 10.61 9.27 -9.20
N SER A 138 10.96 10.54 -8.98
CA SER A 138 11.73 11.32 -9.95
C SER A 138 13.13 10.74 -10.15
N LEU A 139 13.80 10.36 -9.06
CA LEU A 139 15.10 9.70 -9.09
C LEU A 139 15.07 8.42 -9.94
N LEU A 140 14.12 7.52 -9.64
CA LEU A 140 14.00 6.23 -10.34
C LEU A 140 13.63 6.41 -11.81
N ARG A 141 12.77 7.38 -12.14
CA ARG A 141 12.45 7.72 -13.53
C ARG A 141 13.68 8.21 -14.29
N ASN A 142 14.46 9.12 -13.71
CA ASN A 142 15.64 9.67 -14.34
C ASN A 142 16.75 8.62 -14.50
N ALA A 143 16.94 7.75 -13.50
CA ALA A 143 17.86 6.61 -13.59
C ALA A 143 17.46 5.64 -14.72
N ARG A 144 16.17 5.31 -14.87
CA ARG A 144 15.67 4.51 -16.01
C ARG A 144 15.93 5.19 -17.35
N ALA A 145 15.74 6.51 -17.44
CA ALA A 145 16.01 7.26 -18.67
C ALA A 145 17.50 7.22 -19.08
N LEU A 146 18.40 7.08 -18.10
CA LEU A 146 19.84 6.86 -18.32
C LEU A 146 20.19 5.38 -18.61
N GLY A 147 19.20 4.48 -18.67
CA GLY A 147 19.40 3.05 -18.87
C GLY A 147 20.03 2.33 -17.68
N TRP A 148 19.93 2.89 -16.47
CA TRP A 148 20.47 2.25 -15.28
C TRP A 148 19.58 1.11 -14.81
N GLU A 149 20.22 0.06 -14.31
CA GLU A 149 19.56 -1.06 -13.68
C GLU A 149 19.16 -0.65 -12.26
N ILE A 150 17.85 -0.65 -11.98
CA ILE A 150 17.33 -0.18 -10.69
C ILE A 150 16.70 -1.26 -9.82
N GLY A 151 16.54 -2.48 -10.35
CA GLY A 151 15.91 -3.61 -9.64
C GLY A 151 14.39 -3.51 -9.56
N ASP A 152 13.76 -4.39 -8.77
CA ASP A 152 12.36 -4.24 -8.41
C ASP A 152 12.21 -3.07 -7.42
N THR A 153 11.46 -2.07 -7.85
CA THR A 153 11.21 -0.85 -7.05
C THR A 153 9.72 -0.61 -6.86
N GLU A 154 8.88 -1.56 -7.25
CA GLU A 154 7.43 -1.46 -7.07
C GLU A 154 7.06 -1.81 -5.62
N LYS A 155 7.62 -2.89 -5.09
CA LYS A 155 7.48 -3.24 -3.67
C LYS A 155 8.35 -2.32 -2.82
N ARG A 156 7.73 -1.56 -1.91
CA ARG A 156 8.42 -0.77 -0.88
C ARG A 156 8.56 -1.61 0.38
N ILE A 157 9.75 -1.64 0.95
CA ILE A 157 10.08 -2.42 2.14
C ILE A 157 10.50 -1.45 3.25
N GLY A 158 9.85 -1.54 4.41
CA GLY A 158 10.24 -0.79 5.61
C GLY A 158 11.26 -1.54 6.46
N PHE A 159 11.74 -0.90 7.53
CA PHE A 159 12.60 -1.55 8.51
C PHE A 159 11.85 -2.61 9.32
N LEU A 160 10.64 -2.30 9.79
CA LEU A 160 9.79 -3.24 10.52
C LEU A 160 8.93 -4.05 9.53
N SER A 161 8.96 -5.38 9.61
CA SER A 161 8.09 -6.26 8.83
C SER A 161 7.27 -7.15 9.77
N HIS A 162 5.94 -7.11 9.62
CA HIS A 162 5.01 -7.89 10.43
C HIS A 162 3.71 -8.19 9.66
N ASN A 163 2.91 -9.12 10.15
CA ASN A 163 1.58 -9.48 9.59
C ASN A 163 0.40 -9.00 10.46
N LEU A 164 0.58 -7.97 11.30
CA LEU A 164 -0.52 -7.40 12.07
C LEU A 164 -1.54 -6.69 11.16
N HIS A 165 -2.81 -6.99 11.42
CA HIS A 165 -3.97 -6.29 10.86
C HIS A 165 -4.85 -5.71 11.99
N PRO A 166 -5.70 -4.70 11.71
CA PRO A 166 -6.63 -4.14 12.70
C PRO A 166 -7.53 -5.19 13.36
N VAL A 167 -7.89 -6.23 12.61
CA VAL A 167 -8.67 -7.38 13.08
C VAL A 167 -7.88 -8.64 12.79
N MET A 168 -7.74 -9.50 13.79
CA MET A 168 -7.01 -10.77 13.71
C MET A 168 -7.85 -11.88 14.34
N ALA A 169 -7.83 -13.10 13.78
CA ALA A 169 -8.54 -14.23 14.39
C ALA A 169 -7.80 -14.77 15.62
N ASP A 170 -8.55 -15.29 16.59
CA ASP A 170 -7.99 -16.10 17.68
C ASP A 170 -7.21 -17.30 17.10
N GLY A 171 -6.01 -17.53 17.63
CA GLY A 171 -5.07 -18.53 17.12
C GLY A 171 -4.22 -18.09 15.93
N SER A 172 -4.35 -16.84 15.46
CA SER A 172 -3.47 -16.30 14.42
C SER A 172 -2.01 -16.31 14.87
N GLU A 173 -1.07 -16.61 13.97
CA GLU A 173 0.37 -16.48 14.27
C GLU A 173 0.84 -15.07 13.96
N LEU A 174 1.33 -14.35 14.97
CA LEU A 174 2.03 -13.08 14.82
C LEU A 174 3.43 -13.33 14.32
N THR A 175 3.91 -12.51 13.39
CA THR A 175 5.27 -12.56 12.87
C THR A 175 5.94 -11.19 12.97
N LEU A 176 7.23 -11.19 13.29
CA LEU A 176 8.07 -10.01 13.35
C LEU A 176 9.43 -10.31 12.72
N SER A 177 9.86 -9.50 11.75
CA SER A 177 11.16 -9.57 11.10
C SER A 177 11.62 -8.19 10.60
N HIS A 178 12.78 -8.14 9.94
CA HIS A 178 13.24 -7.00 9.15
C HIS A 178 14.04 -7.47 7.94
N ALA A 179 14.18 -6.60 6.93
CA ALA A 179 14.78 -6.95 5.66
C ALA A 179 16.31 -6.80 5.59
N LEU A 180 16.96 -6.45 6.70
CA LEU A 180 18.39 -6.16 6.77
C LEU A 180 19.19 -7.32 7.38
N ARG A 181 20.50 -7.40 7.11
CA ARG A 181 21.33 -8.55 7.46
C ARG A 181 21.73 -8.64 8.93
N GLY A 182 21.91 -7.51 9.59
CA GLY A 182 22.36 -7.44 10.96
C GLY A 182 21.38 -8.12 11.90
N LYS A 183 21.89 -8.88 12.87
CA LYS A 183 21.04 -9.48 13.90
C LYS A 183 20.55 -8.40 14.85
N ARG A 184 19.27 -8.40 15.16
CA ARG A 184 18.65 -7.43 16.07
C ARG A 184 17.81 -8.15 17.11
N SER A 185 17.86 -7.68 18.35
CA SER A 185 16.93 -8.13 19.39
C SER A 185 15.50 -7.82 18.95
N ALA A 186 14.60 -8.79 19.10
CA ALA A 186 13.19 -8.61 18.84
C ALA A 186 12.33 -9.23 19.95
N SER A 187 11.13 -8.68 20.12
CA SER A 187 10.13 -9.19 21.05
C SER A 187 8.72 -9.01 20.50
N ILE A 188 7.82 -9.92 20.86
CA ILE A 188 6.38 -9.79 20.62
C ILE A 188 5.70 -9.90 21.99
N ALA A 189 4.91 -8.91 22.36
CA ALA A 189 4.09 -8.91 23.55
C ALA A 189 2.64 -8.57 23.23
N VAL A 190 1.70 -9.16 23.96
CA VAL A 190 0.26 -8.90 23.82
C VAL A 190 -0.29 -8.50 25.19
N ASP A 191 -0.97 -7.35 25.25
CA ASP A 191 -1.53 -6.78 26.48
C ASP A 191 -0.49 -6.68 27.63
N GLY A 192 0.76 -6.41 27.28
CA GLY A 192 1.90 -6.31 28.20
C GLY A 192 2.55 -7.64 28.60
N LEU A 193 2.00 -8.79 28.17
CA LEU A 193 2.59 -10.10 28.39
C LEU A 193 3.57 -10.44 27.25
N SER A 194 4.85 -10.66 27.58
CA SER A 194 5.86 -11.10 26.61
C SER A 194 5.55 -12.52 26.14
N LEU A 195 5.34 -12.70 24.83
CA LEU A 195 5.02 -13.98 24.21
C LEU A 195 6.23 -14.61 23.53
N ALA A 196 7.10 -13.79 22.95
CA ALA A 196 8.31 -14.26 22.29
C ALA A 196 9.42 -13.20 22.38
N GLU A 197 10.67 -13.65 22.53
CA GLU A 197 11.87 -12.81 22.53
C GLU A 197 13.00 -13.55 21.83
N GLY A 198 13.85 -12.83 21.09
CA GLY A 198 14.95 -13.44 20.38
C GLY A 198 15.75 -12.48 19.53
N GLN A 199 16.41 -13.00 18.50
CA GLN A 199 17.08 -12.20 17.48
C GLN A 199 16.51 -12.52 16.10
N VAL A 200 16.30 -11.47 15.31
CA VAL A 200 15.83 -11.55 13.92
C VAL A 200 16.85 -10.89 12.99
N CYS A 201 16.80 -11.27 11.72
CA CYS A 201 17.55 -10.69 10.60
C CYS A 201 16.84 -11.06 9.30
N SER A 202 17.37 -10.62 8.15
CA SER A 202 16.87 -11.04 6.84
C SER A 202 16.74 -12.56 6.76
N GLY A 203 15.53 -13.03 6.41
CA GLY A 203 15.20 -14.47 6.33
C GLY A 203 14.93 -15.16 7.68
N THR A 204 14.94 -14.44 8.80
CA THR A 204 14.58 -14.98 10.12
C THR A 204 13.48 -14.13 10.75
N SER A 205 12.41 -14.78 11.22
CA SER A 205 11.30 -14.14 11.92
C SER A 205 11.15 -14.68 13.33
N LEU A 206 10.66 -13.82 14.21
CA LEU A 206 10.10 -14.20 15.50
C LEU A 206 8.60 -14.45 15.31
N THR A 207 8.07 -15.51 15.89
CA THR A 207 6.63 -15.79 15.84
C THR A 207 6.03 -16.01 17.23
N ALA A 208 4.75 -15.68 17.38
CA ALA A 208 4.00 -15.88 18.61
C ALA A 208 2.51 -16.12 18.30
N PRO A 209 1.83 -17.04 18.99
CA PRO A 209 0.39 -17.21 18.84
C PRO A 209 -0.36 -16.02 19.44
N LEU A 210 -1.42 -15.58 18.76
CA LEU A 210 -2.36 -14.58 19.25
C LEU A 210 -3.57 -15.29 19.87
N GLU A 211 -3.81 -15.08 21.15
CA GLU A 211 -4.95 -15.68 21.87
C GLU A 211 -5.88 -14.60 22.43
N GLY A 212 -7.17 -14.98 22.54
CA GLY A 212 -8.22 -14.21 23.18
C GLY A 212 -9.23 -13.63 22.20
N SER A 213 -10.11 -12.77 22.72
CA SER A 213 -11.14 -12.09 21.93
C SER A 213 -11.34 -10.65 22.39
N GLY A 214 -11.89 -9.82 21.52
CA GLY A 214 -12.14 -8.41 21.77
C GLY A 214 -10.89 -7.53 21.60
N PRO A 215 -10.97 -6.26 22.04
CA PRO A 215 -9.87 -5.32 21.89
C PRO A 215 -8.62 -5.74 22.68
N GLY A 216 -7.47 -5.35 22.18
CA GLY A 216 -6.17 -5.60 22.82
C GLY A 216 -5.08 -4.73 22.22
N GLN A 217 -3.85 -4.95 22.65
CA GLN A 217 -2.67 -4.28 22.12
C GLN A 217 -1.54 -5.28 21.86
N VAL A 218 -0.91 -5.17 20.70
CA VAL A 218 0.33 -5.88 20.38
C VAL A 218 1.49 -4.90 20.43
N THR A 219 2.52 -5.25 21.18
CA THR A 219 3.80 -4.52 21.19
C THR A 219 4.84 -5.34 20.43
N LEU A 220 5.34 -4.77 19.33
CA LEU A 220 6.45 -5.31 18.58
C LEU A 220 7.72 -4.57 19.00
N GLY A 221 8.67 -5.29 19.60
CA GLY A 221 9.97 -4.78 19.97
C GLY A 221 11.00 -5.10 18.89
N LEU A 222 11.74 -4.12 18.38
CA LEU A 222 12.85 -4.36 17.45
C LEU A 222 14.00 -3.38 17.75
N ALA A 223 15.20 -3.91 17.91
CA ALA A 223 16.41 -3.13 18.20
C ALA A 223 16.25 -2.15 19.39
N GLY A 224 15.57 -2.59 20.46
CA GLY A 224 15.32 -1.80 21.66
C GLY A 224 14.19 -0.77 21.54
N ARG A 225 13.45 -0.77 20.43
CA ARG A 225 12.29 0.11 20.18
C ARG A 225 11.01 -0.69 20.27
N ASN A 226 9.97 -0.09 20.80
CA ASN A 226 8.65 -0.71 20.90
C ASN A 226 7.65 0.04 20.02
N PHE A 227 6.95 -0.72 19.18
CA PHE A 227 5.84 -0.26 18.35
C PHE A 227 4.56 -0.87 18.91
N VAL A 228 3.61 -0.03 19.31
CA VAL A 228 2.37 -0.48 19.94
C VAL A 228 1.23 -0.32 18.95
N TYR A 229 0.53 -1.42 18.68
CA TYR A 229 -0.60 -1.51 17.77
C TYR A 229 -1.82 -1.96 18.54
N PRO A 230 -2.91 -1.18 18.60
CA PRO A 230 -4.17 -1.69 19.12
C PRO A 230 -4.73 -2.70 18.11
N ILE A 231 -5.42 -3.74 18.55
CA ILE A 231 -6.02 -4.77 17.67
C ILE A 231 -7.40 -5.16 18.16
N HIS A 232 -8.21 -5.73 17.27
CA HIS A 232 -9.42 -6.48 17.64
C HIS A 232 -9.22 -7.97 17.36
N ARG A 233 -9.30 -8.80 18.39
CA ARG A 233 -9.21 -10.25 18.28
C ARG A 233 -10.59 -10.86 18.06
N LEU A 234 -10.78 -11.57 16.97
CA LEU A 234 -12.02 -12.27 16.68
C LEU A 234 -12.04 -13.61 17.43
N GLY A 235 -12.95 -13.78 18.37
CA GLY A 235 -13.07 -15.01 19.15
C GLY A 235 -13.54 -16.22 18.33
N LYS A 236 -13.37 -17.43 18.86
CA LYS A 236 -13.82 -18.68 18.20
C LYS A 236 -15.34 -18.83 18.11
N ASP A 237 -16.08 -18.19 19.03
CA ASP A 237 -17.53 -18.33 19.16
C ASP A 237 -18.32 -17.25 18.38
N VAL A 238 -17.67 -16.54 17.45
CA VAL A 238 -18.35 -15.51 16.65
C VAL A 238 -19.31 -16.16 15.63
N PRO A 239 -20.46 -15.52 15.32
CA PRO A 239 -21.38 -16.04 14.32
C PRO A 239 -20.69 -16.17 12.96
N GLU A 240 -20.82 -17.31 12.29
CA GLU A 240 -20.31 -17.49 10.93
C GLU A 240 -20.96 -16.52 9.94
N VAL A 241 -20.23 -16.19 8.88
CA VAL A 241 -20.79 -15.44 7.75
C VAL A 241 -21.63 -16.39 6.90
N SER A 242 -22.92 -16.10 6.82
CA SER A 242 -23.85 -16.81 5.95
C SER A 242 -24.04 -16.06 4.63
N ILE A 243 -24.10 -16.80 3.54
CA ILE A 243 -24.39 -16.27 2.21
C ILE A 243 -25.54 -17.05 1.59
N SER A 244 -26.39 -16.36 0.83
CA SER A 244 -27.52 -16.98 0.14
C SER A 244 -27.85 -16.22 -1.14
N GLU A 245 -28.55 -16.88 -2.05
CA GLU A 245 -29.13 -16.27 -3.25
C GLU A 245 -30.64 -16.46 -3.22
N ALA A 246 -31.40 -15.38 -3.47
CA ALA A 246 -32.86 -15.40 -3.54
C ALA A 246 -33.33 -14.40 -4.59
N ASP A 247 -34.23 -14.83 -5.48
CA ASP A 247 -34.82 -13.99 -6.54
C ASP A 247 -33.78 -13.26 -7.42
N GLY A 248 -32.62 -13.88 -7.64
CA GLY A 248 -31.51 -13.31 -8.42
C GLY A 248 -30.66 -12.28 -7.66
N LEU A 249 -30.97 -12.04 -6.38
CA LEU A 249 -30.20 -11.19 -5.49
C LEU A 249 -29.27 -12.02 -4.61
N LEU A 250 -28.09 -11.48 -4.33
CA LEU A 250 -27.12 -12.10 -3.45
C LEU A 250 -27.20 -11.46 -2.07
N GLN A 251 -26.98 -12.27 -1.03
CA GLN A 251 -27.03 -11.82 0.36
C GLN A 251 -25.78 -12.27 1.11
N ILE A 252 -25.33 -11.42 2.04
CA ILE A 252 -24.27 -11.72 3.02
C ILE A 252 -24.77 -11.27 4.39
N GLU A 253 -24.71 -12.14 5.39
CA GLU A 253 -25.03 -11.83 6.79
C GLU A 253 -23.93 -12.33 7.72
N ASN A 254 -23.54 -11.54 8.72
CA ASN A 254 -22.46 -11.89 9.66
C ASN A 254 -22.87 -11.80 11.14
N GLY A 255 -24.18 -11.86 11.41
CA GLY A 255 -24.76 -11.75 12.75
C GLY A 255 -25.09 -10.32 13.20
N ARG A 256 -24.38 -9.29 12.70
CA ARG A 256 -24.69 -7.87 12.97
C ARG A 256 -25.17 -7.12 11.74
N MET A 257 -24.63 -7.49 10.57
CA MET A 257 -24.93 -6.85 9.30
C MET A 257 -25.62 -7.80 8.34
N LYS A 258 -26.40 -7.21 7.45
CA LYS A 258 -26.99 -7.85 6.27
C LYS A 258 -26.79 -6.96 5.05
N ALA A 259 -26.01 -7.42 4.08
CA ALA A 259 -25.87 -6.79 2.78
C ALA A 259 -26.67 -7.53 1.71
N ILE A 260 -27.25 -6.78 0.77
CA ILE A 260 -27.96 -7.30 -0.39
C ILE A 260 -27.33 -6.70 -1.64
N LEU A 261 -27.02 -7.56 -2.62
CA LEU A 261 -26.37 -7.20 -3.85
C LEU A 261 -27.22 -7.61 -5.06
N ASP A 262 -27.13 -6.84 -6.12
CA ASP A 262 -27.75 -7.16 -7.40
C ASP A 262 -26.68 -7.32 -8.50
N PRO A 263 -26.34 -8.56 -8.89
CA PRO A 263 -25.41 -8.83 -9.99
C PRO A 263 -25.89 -8.29 -11.34
N GLY A 264 -27.21 -8.18 -11.54
CA GLY A 264 -27.83 -7.64 -12.75
C GLY A 264 -27.75 -6.11 -12.85
N ALA A 265 -27.57 -5.41 -11.72
CA ALA A 265 -27.36 -3.97 -11.66
C ALA A 265 -25.95 -3.64 -11.14
N PHE A 266 -24.93 -3.89 -11.98
CA PHE A 266 -23.53 -3.53 -11.72
C PHE A 266 -22.88 -4.24 -10.51
N GLY A 267 -23.54 -5.24 -9.92
CA GLY A 267 -23.05 -5.91 -8.72
C GLY A 267 -23.04 -5.02 -7.48
N HIS A 268 -23.80 -3.93 -7.48
CA HIS A 268 -23.83 -2.98 -6.37
C HIS A 268 -24.38 -3.60 -5.08
N VAL A 269 -23.83 -3.19 -3.94
CA VAL A 269 -24.43 -3.41 -2.62
C VAL A 269 -25.46 -2.31 -2.43
N PHE A 270 -26.73 -2.60 -2.70
CA PHE A 270 -27.76 -1.57 -2.72
C PHE A 270 -28.47 -1.40 -1.38
N GLY A 271 -28.37 -2.38 -0.49
CA GLY A 271 -28.87 -2.32 0.87
C GLY A 271 -27.86 -2.93 1.84
N LEU A 272 -27.59 -2.23 2.93
CA LEU A 272 -26.75 -2.72 4.01
C LEU A 272 -27.34 -2.28 5.35
N LYS A 273 -27.87 -3.26 6.08
CA LYS A 273 -28.43 -3.03 7.40
C LYS A 273 -27.42 -3.41 8.47
N LEU A 274 -27.18 -2.50 9.42
CA LEU A 274 -26.48 -2.78 10.68
C LEU A 274 -27.52 -2.78 11.79
N ASP A 275 -27.64 -3.89 12.52
CA ASP A 275 -28.58 -4.06 13.63
C ASP A 275 -30.03 -3.66 13.24
N GLY A 276 -30.40 -3.92 11.98
CA GLY A 276 -31.71 -3.66 11.39
C GLY A 276 -31.91 -2.26 10.76
N VAL A 277 -30.96 -1.34 10.93
CA VAL A 277 -31.02 0.03 10.38
C VAL A 277 -30.26 0.11 9.06
N GLU A 278 -30.84 0.73 8.04
CA GLU A 278 -30.21 0.93 6.71
C GLU A 278 -29.09 1.98 6.77
N TYR A 279 -27.98 1.72 6.06
CA TYR A 279 -26.81 2.61 6.03
C TYR A 279 -26.47 3.12 4.62
N LEU A 280 -27.11 2.62 3.57
CA LEU A 280 -26.83 3.02 2.20
C LEU A 280 -27.98 3.84 1.59
N MET A 281 -27.61 4.75 0.71
CA MET A 281 -28.54 5.50 -0.12
C MET A 281 -28.61 4.82 -1.48
N SER A 282 -29.81 4.40 -1.91
CA SER A 282 -30.00 3.62 -3.13
C SER A 282 -31.33 3.96 -3.80
N SER A 283 -31.36 3.88 -5.14
CA SER A 283 -32.58 3.96 -5.93
C SER A 283 -33.05 2.61 -6.45
N HIS A 284 -32.33 1.52 -6.14
CA HIS A 284 -32.66 0.17 -6.60
C HIS A 284 -34.15 -0.18 -6.35
N PRO A 285 -34.83 -0.86 -7.30
CA PRO A 285 -34.30 -1.45 -8.54
C PRO A 285 -34.16 -0.50 -9.73
N GLU A 286 -34.93 0.58 -9.78
CA GLU A 286 -34.97 1.46 -10.95
C GLU A 286 -33.96 2.60 -10.82
N PRO A 287 -33.05 2.79 -11.78
CA PRO A 287 -32.11 3.89 -11.71
C PRO A 287 -32.82 5.23 -11.79
N THR A 288 -32.29 6.20 -11.04
CA THR A 288 -32.78 7.58 -11.06
C THR A 288 -31.67 8.55 -11.45
N GLU A 289 -31.89 9.85 -11.25
CA GLU A 289 -30.90 10.88 -11.46
C GLU A 289 -30.32 11.31 -10.11
N PHE A 290 -28.98 11.34 -9.99
CA PHE A 290 -28.29 11.88 -8.83
C PHE A 290 -27.18 12.82 -9.29
N ALA A 291 -27.35 14.12 -9.06
CA ALA A 291 -26.44 15.14 -9.59
C ALA A 291 -26.17 14.97 -11.10
N TRP A 292 -24.91 14.75 -11.51
CA TRP A 292 -24.55 14.44 -12.90
C TRP A 292 -24.50 12.93 -13.21
N GLU A 293 -24.70 12.05 -12.23
CA GLU A 293 -24.68 10.61 -12.42
C GLU A 293 -26.02 10.11 -12.95
N LYS A 294 -25.97 9.56 -14.18
CA LYS A 294 -27.13 9.05 -14.92
C LYS A 294 -26.69 7.86 -15.80
N PRO A 295 -27.26 6.65 -15.63
CA PRO A 295 -28.18 6.24 -14.55
C PRO A 295 -27.46 6.18 -13.19
N TRP A 296 -28.15 6.55 -12.11
CA TRP A 296 -27.67 6.35 -10.73
C TRP A 296 -28.49 5.27 -10.03
N PHE A 297 -27.82 4.28 -9.45
CA PHE A 297 -28.44 3.21 -8.66
C PHE A 297 -28.17 3.33 -7.15
N GLY A 298 -27.15 4.10 -6.76
CA GLY A 298 -26.68 4.25 -5.38
C GLY A 298 -25.93 3.03 -4.84
N GLY A 299 -25.94 2.86 -3.52
CA GLY A 299 -25.24 1.79 -2.83
C GLY A 299 -23.72 1.90 -2.85
N ILE A 300 -23.04 0.77 -2.64
CA ILE A 300 -21.59 0.64 -2.87
C ILE A 300 -21.35 -0.14 -4.15
N HIS A 301 -20.66 0.44 -5.13
CA HIS A 301 -20.50 -0.19 -6.44
C HIS A 301 -19.17 0.10 -7.14
N PRO A 302 -18.71 -0.80 -8.02
CA PRO A 302 -17.60 -0.56 -8.91
C PRO A 302 -18.06 0.17 -10.17
N ARG A 303 -17.17 0.99 -10.76
CA ARG A 303 -17.44 1.71 -11.99
C ARG A 303 -16.19 1.78 -12.86
N ILE A 304 -16.39 1.76 -14.18
CA ILE A 304 -15.36 2.08 -15.17
C ILE A 304 -15.91 3.13 -16.12
N CYS A 305 -15.14 4.19 -16.35
CA CYS A 305 -15.55 5.36 -17.13
C CYS A 305 -14.61 5.56 -18.31
N ASP A 306 -15.15 5.93 -19.48
CA ASP A 306 -14.30 6.30 -20.62
C ASP A 306 -13.59 7.65 -20.37
N HIS A 307 -12.73 8.08 -21.30
CA HIS A 307 -12.02 9.37 -21.23
C HIS A 307 -12.94 10.61 -21.18
N GLN A 308 -14.25 10.46 -21.36
CA GLN A 308 -15.25 11.50 -21.23
C GLN A 308 -16.10 11.33 -19.96
N GLU A 309 -15.62 10.54 -18.99
CA GLU A 309 -16.30 10.24 -17.73
C GLU A 309 -17.66 9.54 -17.91
N LYS A 310 -17.87 8.87 -19.05
CA LYS A 310 -19.12 8.12 -19.28
C LYS A 310 -18.97 6.70 -18.77
N PRO A 311 -19.82 6.24 -17.82
CA PRO A 311 -19.71 4.91 -17.26
C PRO A 311 -20.05 3.83 -18.28
N PHE A 312 -19.34 2.71 -18.22
CA PHE A 312 -19.73 1.49 -18.91
C PHE A 312 -20.97 0.89 -18.24
N ARG A 313 -21.88 0.35 -19.06
CA ARG A 313 -23.14 -0.26 -18.62
C ARG A 313 -22.93 -1.72 -18.23
N LEU A 314 -22.37 -2.00 -17.04
CA LEU A 314 -22.16 -3.38 -16.57
C LEU A 314 -23.46 -4.18 -16.47
N ASP A 315 -24.59 -3.51 -16.25
CA ASP A 315 -25.94 -4.11 -16.30
C ASP A 315 -26.30 -4.74 -17.66
N THR A 316 -25.58 -4.40 -18.72
CA THR A 316 -25.77 -5.01 -20.05
C THR A 316 -24.97 -6.29 -20.26
N VAL A 317 -24.13 -6.67 -19.30
CA VAL A 317 -23.27 -7.86 -19.36
C VAL A 317 -23.56 -8.75 -18.16
N LYS A 318 -23.93 -10.00 -18.41
CA LYS A 318 -24.18 -10.96 -17.33
C LYS A 318 -22.87 -11.32 -16.63
N PRO A 319 -22.75 -11.15 -15.30
CA PRO A 319 -21.56 -11.58 -14.58
C PRO A 319 -21.48 -13.11 -14.43
N PHE A 320 -20.27 -13.61 -14.28
CA PHE A 320 -20.01 -14.87 -13.60
C PHE A 320 -19.98 -14.60 -12.08
N VAL A 321 -20.78 -15.34 -11.32
CA VAL A 321 -20.92 -15.16 -9.87
C VAL A 321 -20.43 -16.40 -9.16
N GLU A 322 -19.59 -16.21 -8.15
CA GLU A 322 -19.12 -17.30 -7.29
C GLU A 322 -18.99 -16.86 -5.84
N ARG A 323 -19.10 -17.84 -4.94
CA ARG A 323 -18.73 -17.65 -3.53
C ARG A 323 -17.23 -17.39 -3.44
N VAL A 324 -16.84 -16.41 -2.62
CA VAL A 324 -15.43 -16.18 -2.28
C VAL A 324 -15.19 -16.39 -0.79
N VAL A 325 -14.08 -17.05 -0.48
CA VAL A 325 -13.46 -17.13 0.83
C VAL A 325 -12.01 -16.68 0.59
N PRO A 326 -11.59 -15.50 1.07
CA PRO A 326 -10.24 -15.01 0.83
C PRO A 326 -9.20 -16.03 1.31
N ALA A 327 -8.26 -16.39 0.44
CA ALA A 327 -7.31 -17.47 0.69
C ALA A 327 -6.17 -17.07 1.65
N GLU A 328 -5.95 -15.77 1.85
CA GLU A 328 -4.74 -15.22 2.47
C GLU A 328 -4.95 -14.61 3.85
N GLU A 329 -6.19 -14.53 4.33
CA GLU A 329 -6.48 -13.95 5.64
C GLU A 329 -6.88 -15.04 6.64
N LEU A 330 -6.26 -15.04 7.81
CA LEU A 330 -6.62 -15.89 8.95
C LEU A 330 -8.03 -15.60 9.49
N LEU A 331 -8.74 -14.63 8.91
CA LEU A 331 -10.12 -14.29 9.25
C LEU A 331 -11.09 -15.21 8.48
N PRO A 332 -12.15 -15.74 9.12
CA PRO A 332 -13.19 -16.53 8.45
C PRO A 332 -14.15 -15.65 7.63
N GLU A 333 -13.60 -14.76 6.81
CA GLU A 333 -14.34 -13.87 5.93
C GLU A 333 -14.96 -14.63 4.75
N CYS A 334 -16.16 -14.21 4.35
CA CYS A 334 -16.85 -14.80 3.20
C CYS A 334 -17.72 -13.77 2.49
N GLY A 335 -18.01 -14.01 1.21
CA GLY A 335 -18.94 -13.21 0.43
C GLY A 335 -19.04 -13.65 -1.01
N TRP A 336 -19.21 -12.69 -1.91
CA TRP A 336 -19.46 -12.90 -3.34
C TRP A 336 -18.38 -12.26 -4.21
N SER A 337 -18.03 -12.95 -5.28
CA SER A 337 -17.20 -12.47 -6.39
C SER A 337 -18.05 -12.43 -7.65
N MET A 338 -18.01 -11.31 -8.35
CA MET A 338 -18.70 -11.07 -9.62
C MET A 338 -17.67 -10.67 -10.67
N ALA A 339 -17.61 -11.41 -11.77
CA ALA A 339 -16.66 -11.18 -12.84
C ALA A 339 -17.36 -10.89 -14.17
N TRP A 340 -16.89 -9.86 -14.88
CA TRP A 340 -17.34 -9.51 -16.22
C TRP A 340 -16.16 -9.52 -17.18
N ASP A 341 -16.30 -10.24 -18.29
CA ASP A 341 -15.42 -10.10 -19.43
C ASP A 341 -16.10 -9.15 -20.42
N ILE A 342 -15.46 -8.00 -20.65
CA ILE A 342 -15.96 -7.00 -21.58
C ILE A 342 -15.03 -6.93 -22.79
N ASP A 343 -15.60 -6.83 -23.98
CA ASP A 343 -14.90 -6.47 -25.20
C ASP A 343 -15.66 -5.33 -25.87
N HIS A 344 -15.12 -4.11 -25.75
CA HIS A 344 -15.82 -2.91 -26.17
C HIS A 344 -14.87 -1.88 -26.79
N LYS A 345 -15.28 -1.30 -27.92
CA LYS A 345 -14.47 -0.35 -28.71
C LYS A 345 -13.86 0.81 -27.92
N LYS A 346 -14.50 1.25 -26.83
CA LYS A 346 -14.03 2.35 -25.96
C LYS A 346 -13.25 1.91 -24.73
N PHE A 347 -13.57 0.73 -24.20
CA PHE A 347 -13.01 0.24 -22.93
C PHE A 347 -11.97 -0.86 -23.16
N GLY A 348 -11.71 -1.22 -24.41
CA GLY A 348 -10.83 -2.35 -24.76
C GLY A 348 -11.43 -3.68 -24.34
N SER A 349 -10.54 -4.67 -24.21
CA SER A 349 -10.89 -6.01 -23.74
C SER A 349 -10.36 -6.19 -22.32
N LEU A 350 -11.27 -6.21 -21.35
CA LEU A 350 -10.95 -6.23 -19.92
C LEU A 350 -11.72 -7.35 -19.22
N ARG A 351 -11.06 -7.98 -18.24
CA ARG A 351 -11.72 -8.71 -17.17
C ARG A 351 -11.84 -7.81 -15.97
N LEU A 352 -13.06 -7.65 -15.48
CA LEU A 352 -13.41 -6.87 -14.31
C LEU A 352 -13.86 -7.83 -13.22
N VAL A 353 -13.31 -7.72 -12.01
CA VAL A 353 -13.70 -8.58 -10.87
C VAL A 353 -14.03 -7.70 -9.68
N TRP A 354 -15.25 -7.83 -9.19
CA TRP A 354 -15.79 -7.16 -8.01
C TRP A 354 -16.03 -8.17 -6.90
N LYS A 355 -15.41 -7.96 -5.75
CA LYS A 355 -15.57 -8.81 -4.58
C LYS A 355 -16.20 -8.00 -3.46
N VAL A 356 -17.14 -8.61 -2.75
CA VAL A 356 -17.76 -8.06 -1.56
C VAL A 356 -17.81 -9.12 -0.49
N THR A 357 -17.23 -8.83 0.67
CA THR A 357 -17.06 -9.79 1.75
C THR A 357 -17.31 -9.14 3.11
N MET A 358 -17.65 -9.95 4.11
CA MET A 358 -17.86 -9.49 5.49
C MET A 358 -17.01 -10.28 6.47
N ILE A 359 -16.58 -9.60 7.53
CA ILE A 359 -15.90 -10.24 8.66
C ILE A 359 -16.97 -10.73 9.66
N PRO A 360 -16.90 -11.96 10.18
CA PRO A 360 -17.85 -12.49 11.16
C PRO A 360 -18.03 -11.55 12.37
N GLY A 361 -19.28 -11.32 12.80
CA GLY A 361 -19.61 -10.60 14.04
C GLY A 361 -19.25 -9.11 14.12
N LEU A 362 -18.57 -8.54 13.13
CA LEU A 362 -18.10 -7.15 13.13
C LEU A 362 -18.87 -6.31 12.10
N PRO A 363 -19.03 -5.00 12.31
CA PRO A 363 -19.73 -4.15 11.35
C PRO A 363 -18.78 -3.71 10.21
N VAL A 364 -18.07 -4.66 9.60
CA VAL A 364 -17.05 -4.43 8.56
C VAL A 364 -17.43 -5.16 7.27
N LEU A 365 -17.52 -4.38 6.19
CA LEU A 365 -17.65 -4.86 4.81
C LEU A 365 -16.35 -4.56 4.08
N ARG A 366 -15.79 -5.52 3.36
CA ARG A 366 -14.66 -5.27 2.46
C ARG A 366 -15.12 -5.39 1.03
N THR A 367 -14.58 -4.51 0.21
CA THR A 367 -14.82 -4.53 -1.22
C THR A 367 -13.51 -4.44 -1.98
N SER A 368 -13.38 -5.20 -3.06
CA SER A 368 -12.26 -5.02 -3.99
C SER A 368 -12.70 -5.04 -5.44
N PHE A 369 -12.18 -4.10 -6.23
CA PHE A 369 -12.44 -3.98 -7.66
C PHE A 369 -11.12 -4.08 -8.43
N SER A 370 -10.96 -5.12 -9.23
CA SER A 370 -9.77 -5.32 -10.05
C SER A 370 -10.11 -5.32 -11.52
N HIS A 371 -9.16 -4.85 -12.33
CA HIS A 371 -9.25 -4.86 -13.79
C HIS A 371 -7.95 -5.40 -14.39
N GLU A 372 -8.10 -6.28 -15.38
CA GLU A 372 -7.00 -6.90 -16.10
C GLU A 372 -7.27 -6.89 -17.61
N ALA A 373 -6.29 -6.47 -18.41
CA ALA A 373 -6.41 -6.48 -19.86
C ALA A 373 -6.29 -7.91 -20.42
N LEU A 374 -7.35 -8.39 -21.08
CA LEU A 374 -7.38 -9.72 -21.69
C LEU A 374 -6.47 -9.82 -22.93
N SER A 375 -6.21 -8.69 -23.59
CA SER A 375 -5.31 -8.59 -24.75
C SER A 375 -3.87 -8.20 -24.38
N GLY A 376 -3.60 -7.89 -23.10
CA GLY A 376 -2.34 -7.31 -22.65
C GLY A 376 -2.18 -5.80 -22.87
N ALA A 377 -3.13 -5.14 -23.55
CA ALA A 377 -3.10 -3.70 -23.79
C ALA A 377 -4.19 -2.97 -22.97
N TYR A 378 -3.76 -1.95 -22.23
CA TYR A 378 -4.63 -1.15 -21.38
C TYR A 378 -5.14 0.10 -22.11
N PRO A 379 -6.44 0.43 -22.02
CA PRO A 379 -7.05 1.55 -22.74
C PRO A 379 -6.81 2.92 -22.07
N GLY A 380 -6.25 2.93 -20.85
CA GLY A 380 -5.97 4.14 -20.08
C GLY A 380 -7.22 4.89 -19.61
N THR A 381 -8.32 4.17 -19.34
CA THR A 381 -9.57 4.74 -18.84
C THR A 381 -9.54 4.94 -17.32
N GLU A 382 -10.65 5.37 -16.72
CA GLU A 382 -10.77 5.53 -15.26
C GLU A 382 -11.60 4.40 -14.67
N SER A 383 -11.28 3.98 -13.44
CA SER A 383 -12.09 3.08 -12.62
C SER A 383 -12.23 3.62 -11.21
N ASP A 384 -13.36 3.33 -10.57
CA ASP A 384 -13.62 3.77 -9.21
C ASP A 384 -14.52 2.81 -8.42
N ILE A 385 -14.48 2.93 -7.10
CA ILE A 385 -15.47 2.39 -6.18
C ILE A 385 -16.18 3.57 -5.55
N ARG A 386 -17.51 3.60 -5.60
CA ARG A 386 -18.34 4.64 -4.96
C ARG A 386 -19.17 4.05 -3.84
N GLY A 387 -19.34 4.81 -2.77
CA GLY A 387 -20.29 4.54 -1.70
C GLY A 387 -21.25 5.71 -1.54
N PHE A 388 -22.52 5.47 -1.83
CA PHE A 388 -23.63 6.38 -1.56
C PHE A 388 -24.23 6.05 -0.19
N LEU A 389 -24.07 6.98 0.73
CA LEU A 389 -24.12 6.73 2.17
C LEU A 389 -25.31 7.41 2.82
N ALA A 390 -25.92 6.72 3.78
CA ALA A 390 -26.99 7.23 4.62
C ALA A 390 -26.79 6.70 6.05
N PRO A 391 -25.76 7.17 6.80
CA PRO A 391 -25.46 6.65 8.13
C PRO A 391 -26.68 6.70 9.05
N GLY A 392 -27.09 5.55 9.57
CA GLY A 392 -28.29 5.40 10.39
C GLY A 392 -29.59 5.83 9.68
N GLY A 393 -29.66 5.63 8.36
CA GLY A 393 -30.81 5.91 7.50
C GLY A 393 -31.00 7.37 7.11
N SER A 394 -30.03 8.25 7.42
CA SER A 394 -30.10 9.69 7.13
C SER A 394 -28.93 10.12 6.25
N HIS A 395 -29.24 10.81 5.15
CA HIS A 395 -28.24 11.44 4.27
C HIS A 395 -28.25 12.98 4.37
N GLY A 396 -29.40 13.60 4.62
CA GLY A 396 -29.52 15.07 4.70
C GLY A 396 -28.89 15.72 5.95
N GLU A 397 -28.64 14.94 7.00
CA GLU A 397 -27.93 15.39 8.22
C GLU A 397 -26.48 14.90 8.26
N ALA A 398 -26.02 14.27 7.16
CA ALA A 398 -24.72 13.64 7.12
C ALA A 398 -23.60 14.68 7.10
N VAL A 399 -22.56 14.38 7.87
CA VAL A 399 -21.41 15.23 8.04
C VAL A 399 -20.16 14.43 7.73
N LEU A 400 -19.23 15.07 7.04
CA LEU A 400 -18.00 14.50 6.55
C LEU A 400 -16.81 14.97 7.37
N THR A 401 -15.92 14.03 7.70
CA THR A 401 -14.58 14.29 8.26
C THR A 401 -13.54 13.43 7.55
N GLU A 402 -12.31 13.93 7.45
CA GLU A 402 -11.24 13.31 6.68
C GLU A 402 -9.88 13.44 7.38
N GLU A 403 -8.95 12.53 7.09
CA GLU A 403 -7.60 12.54 7.66
C GLU A 403 -6.81 13.79 7.23
N SER A 404 -6.88 14.16 5.95
CA SER A 404 -6.07 15.23 5.36
C SER A 404 -6.43 16.62 5.91
N ARG A 405 -7.63 16.77 6.46
CA ARG A 405 -8.14 17.98 7.11
C ARG A 405 -8.92 17.60 8.38
N PRO A 406 -8.24 17.22 9.46
CA PRO A 406 -8.88 16.64 10.65
C PRO A 406 -9.80 17.61 11.41
N HIS A 407 -9.68 18.92 11.15
CA HIS A 407 -10.53 19.96 11.74
C HIS A 407 -11.69 20.37 10.83
N LEU A 408 -11.72 19.87 9.60
CA LEU A 408 -12.77 20.18 8.66
C LEU A 408 -13.92 19.20 8.87
N ARG A 409 -15.09 19.78 9.16
CA ARG A 409 -16.35 19.06 9.33
C ARG A 409 -17.35 19.68 8.35
N GLN A 410 -17.75 18.92 7.32
CA GLN A 410 -18.54 19.44 6.20
C GLN A 410 -19.90 18.75 6.09
N GLY A 411 -20.95 19.53 5.89
CA GLY A 411 -22.28 19.09 5.52
C GLY A 411 -23.00 20.35 5.08
N ARG A 412 -22.89 20.69 3.80
CA ARG A 412 -23.23 22.02 3.31
C ARG A 412 -24.68 22.09 2.86
N ASP A 413 -25.35 23.21 3.13
CA ASP A 413 -26.75 23.36 2.74
C ASP A 413 -26.94 23.79 1.27
N THR A 414 -25.89 24.34 0.61
CA THR A 414 -26.11 25.05 -0.68
C THR A 414 -25.12 24.77 -1.79
N ALA A 415 -23.94 24.22 -1.49
CA ALA A 415 -22.93 23.95 -2.51
C ALA A 415 -22.04 22.77 -2.13
N GLY A 416 -22.00 21.77 -2.99
CA GLY A 416 -21.11 20.63 -2.83
C GLY A 416 -19.63 21.01 -2.97
N ALA A 417 -18.73 20.18 -2.44
CA ALA A 417 -17.35 20.14 -2.92
C ALA A 417 -16.69 18.81 -2.57
N TRP A 418 -15.52 18.64 -3.15
CA TRP A 418 -14.72 17.44 -3.05
C TRP A 418 -13.35 17.76 -2.49
N SER A 419 -12.81 16.80 -1.77
CA SER A 419 -11.42 16.80 -1.38
C SER A 419 -10.84 15.41 -1.39
N ILE A 420 -9.51 15.34 -1.46
CA ILE A 420 -8.76 14.12 -1.22
C ILE A 420 -8.68 13.92 0.30
N ALA A 421 -9.21 12.80 0.77
CA ALA A 421 -9.41 12.53 2.18
C ALA A 421 -8.15 12.08 2.93
N GLY A 422 -7.15 11.54 2.20
CA GLY A 422 -5.99 10.89 2.80
C GLY A 422 -6.23 9.39 2.94
N LYS A 423 -5.91 8.82 4.10
CA LYS A 423 -5.95 7.37 4.34
C LYS A 423 -7.25 6.85 4.94
N TRP A 424 -8.13 7.74 5.39
CA TRP A 424 -9.47 7.40 5.86
C TRP A 424 -10.39 8.63 5.78
N ALA A 425 -11.69 8.36 5.73
CA ALA A 425 -12.74 9.36 5.79
C ALA A 425 -13.95 8.78 6.51
N ARG A 426 -14.72 9.64 7.15
CA ARG A 426 -15.96 9.30 7.85
C ARG A 426 -17.11 10.16 7.34
N VAL A 427 -18.24 9.51 7.10
CA VAL A 427 -19.55 10.16 6.98
C VAL A 427 -20.40 9.74 8.17
N GLU A 428 -20.87 10.72 8.95
CA GLU A 428 -21.64 10.49 10.16
C GLU A 428 -22.94 11.28 10.16
N SER A 429 -24.02 10.67 10.63
CA SER A 429 -25.23 11.39 11.01
C SER A 429 -25.22 11.53 12.52
N PRO A 430 -25.09 12.75 13.07
CA PRO A 430 -25.01 12.94 14.51
C PRO A 430 -26.14 12.20 15.23
N SER A 431 -25.79 11.40 16.25
CA SER A 431 -26.70 10.55 17.04
C SER A 431 -27.33 9.33 16.37
N ARG A 432 -27.09 9.08 15.06
CA ARG A 432 -27.67 7.91 14.36
C ARG A 432 -26.64 6.84 14.02
N GLY A 433 -25.43 7.24 13.64
CA GLY A 433 -24.37 6.33 13.28
C GLY A 433 -23.35 6.96 12.34
N PHE A 434 -22.40 6.16 11.88
CA PHE A 434 -21.34 6.56 10.98
C PHE A 434 -20.95 5.44 10.02
N ILE A 435 -20.27 5.84 8.95
CA ILE A 435 -19.62 4.97 7.97
C ILE A 435 -18.24 5.52 7.75
N GLU A 436 -17.24 4.68 7.86
CA GLU A 436 -15.86 4.99 7.54
C GLU A 436 -15.34 4.11 6.44
N ALA A 437 -14.51 4.68 5.58
CA ALA A 437 -13.82 3.93 4.55
C ALA A 437 -12.31 4.08 4.70
N TYR A 438 -11.63 2.95 4.53
CA TYR A 438 -10.19 2.80 4.61
C TYR A 438 -9.71 2.17 3.29
N PRO A 439 -9.18 2.95 2.34
CA PRO A 439 -8.56 2.40 1.15
C PRO A 439 -7.38 1.49 1.52
N ASN A 440 -7.24 0.37 0.82
CA ASN A 440 -6.10 -0.56 0.92
C ASN A 440 -5.00 -0.22 -0.10
N ASP A 441 -5.38 0.41 -1.21
CA ASP A 441 -4.53 0.62 -2.38
C ASP A 441 -4.24 2.09 -2.66
N GLN A 442 -3.31 2.31 -3.59
CA GLN A 442 -2.87 3.63 -4.04
C GLN A 442 -3.81 4.16 -5.14
N GLY A 443 -4.88 4.80 -4.71
CA GLY A 443 -5.76 5.62 -5.53
C GLY A 443 -6.11 6.92 -4.80
N PRO A 444 -6.37 8.04 -5.49
CA PRO A 444 -6.90 9.21 -4.81
C PRO A 444 -8.26 8.86 -4.22
N PHE A 445 -8.33 8.91 -2.89
CA PHE A 445 -9.52 8.66 -2.10
C PHE A 445 -10.22 10.00 -1.83
N TYR A 446 -11.43 10.15 -2.35
CA TYR A 446 -12.20 11.37 -2.27
C TYR A 446 -13.34 11.27 -1.28
N VAL A 447 -13.62 12.43 -0.72
CA VAL A 447 -14.84 12.76 -0.03
C VAL A 447 -15.70 13.64 -0.93
N GLU A 448 -16.98 13.34 -0.99
CA GLU A 448 -17.93 14.00 -1.89
C GLU A 448 -19.13 14.54 -1.12
N ASP A 449 -19.13 15.84 -0.83
CA ASP A 449 -20.27 16.56 -0.24
C ASP A 449 -21.15 17.06 -1.39
N TYR A 450 -22.36 16.51 -1.52
CA TYR A 450 -23.37 16.89 -2.52
C TYR A 450 -24.44 17.82 -1.94
N ALA A 451 -24.13 18.51 -0.85
CA ALA A 451 -25.05 19.35 -0.11
C ALA A 451 -26.31 18.60 0.36
N ASP A 452 -27.50 19.04 -0.03
CA ASP A 452 -28.79 18.43 0.35
C ASP A 452 -28.91 16.95 -0.02
N SER A 453 -28.12 16.48 -1.00
CA SER A 453 -28.07 15.07 -1.39
C SER A 453 -27.16 14.21 -0.52
N GLY A 454 -26.48 14.80 0.46
CA GLY A 454 -25.66 14.12 1.46
C GLY A 454 -24.17 14.02 1.13
N CYS A 455 -23.46 13.26 1.96
CA CYS A 455 -22.01 13.10 1.92
C CYS A 455 -21.64 11.65 1.55
N HIS A 456 -20.69 11.48 0.63
CA HIS A 456 -20.36 10.20 0.01
C HIS A 456 -18.84 10.02 -0.12
N LEU A 457 -18.41 8.80 -0.42
CA LEU A 457 -16.99 8.43 -0.48
C LEU A 457 -16.69 7.69 -1.78
N SER A 458 -15.52 7.94 -2.35
CA SER A 458 -15.11 7.31 -3.62
C SER A 458 -13.60 7.11 -3.71
N LEU A 459 -13.18 5.96 -4.24
CA LEU A 459 -11.78 5.64 -4.49
C LEU A 459 -11.56 5.47 -5.98
N TYR A 460 -10.67 6.27 -6.57
CA TYR A 460 -10.42 6.26 -8.01
C TYR A 460 -9.07 5.63 -8.35
N SER A 461 -8.96 5.15 -9.58
CA SER A 461 -7.71 4.75 -10.21
C SER A 461 -7.82 4.85 -11.73
N PHE A 462 -6.68 4.73 -12.40
CA PHE A 462 -6.61 4.56 -13.84
C PHE A 462 -6.50 3.09 -14.23
N THR A 463 -7.01 2.75 -15.41
CA THR A 463 -6.89 1.43 -16.06
C THR A 463 -5.71 1.42 -17.04
N ASP A 464 -4.55 1.88 -16.58
CA ASP A 464 -3.28 1.94 -17.33
C ASP A 464 -2.41 0.69 -17.17
N ARG A 465 -2.71 -0.12 -16.16
CA ARG A 465 -2.08 -1.39 -15.81
C ARG A 465 -3.02 -2.22 -14.94
N LYS A 466 -2.63 -3.45 -14.64
CA LYS A 466 -3.34 -4.30 -13.66
C LYS A 466 -3.33 -3.58 -12.31
N ARG A 467 -4.52 -3.35 -11.75
CA ARG A 467 -4.68 -2.77 -10.41
C ARG A 467 -5.87 -3.42 -9.73
N GLU A 468 -5.83 -3.40 -8.41
CA GLU A 468 -6.95 -3.69 -7.54
C GLU A 468 -7.20 -2.43 -6.71
N LEU A 469 -8.47 -2.10 -6.52
CA LEU A 469 -8.93 -1.04 -5.63
C LEU A 469 -9.63 -1.73 -4.46
N GLY A 470 -9.03 -1.73 -3.28
CA GLY A 470 -9.63 -2.24 -2.06
C GLY A 470 -10.14 -1.12 -1.16
N VAL A 471 -11.34 -1.29 -0.60
CA VAL A 471 -11.88 -0.43 0.46
C VAL A 471 -12.43 -1.30 1.57
N THR A 472 -11.99 -1.02 2.80
CA THR A 472 -12.66 -1.54 4.00
C THR A 472 -13.64 -0.49 4.50
N TRP A 473 -14.91 -0.87 4.59
CA TRP A 473 -16.01 -0.06 5.08
C TRP A 473 -16.37 -0.50 6.50
N LEU A 474 -16.29 0.42 7.47
CA LEU A 474 -16.70 0.20 8.84
C LEU A 474 -17.97 0.99 9.12
N PHE A 475 -19.01 0.30 9.55
CA PHE A 475 -20.30 0.87 9.93
C PHE A 475 -20.37 0.92 11.45
N GLY A 476 -20.98 1.95 12.03
CA GLY A 476 -21.04 2.02 13.49
C GLY A 476 -22.19 2.84 14.03
N ALA A 477 -22.72 2.38 15.16
CA ALA A 477 -23.76 3.06 15.93
C ALA A 477 -23.45 3.09 17.43
N THR A 478 -22.46 2.29 17.86
CA THR A 478 -22.16 2.03 19.28
C THR A 478 -20.78 2.55 19.67
N LYS A 479 -20.47 2.54 20.97
CA LYS A 479 -19.13 2.92 21.46
C LYS A 479 -18.08 1.87 21.10
N GLU A 480 -18.50 0.62 21.02
CA GLU A 480 -17.68 -0.51 20.59
C GLU A 480 -17.26 -0.35 19.12
N ASP A 481 -18.19 0.09 18.27
CA ASP A 481 -17.89 0.39 16.85
C ASP A 481 -16.94 1.60 16.72
N GLU A 482 -17.12 2.63 17.55
CA GLU A 482 -16.20 3.78 17.61
C GLU A 482 -14.80 3.35 18.08
N HIS A 483 -14.70 2.44 19.04
CA HIS A 483 -13.42 1.88 19.45
C HIS A 483 -12.76 1.09 18.33
N LEU A 484 -13.53 0.28 17.59
CA LEU A 484 -13.04 -0.45 16.42
C LEU A 484 -12.55 0.51 15.33
N SER A 485 -13.28 1.59 15.06
CA SER A 485 -12.83 2.68 14.18
C SER A 485 -11.47 3.25 14.62
N GLY A 486 -11.30 3.51 15.92
CA GLY A 486 -10.02 3.94 16.48
C GLY A 486 -8.87 2.96 16.20
N ILE A 487 -9.13 1.65 16.25
CA ILE A 487 -8.17 0.61 15.89
C ILE A 487 -7.81 0.69 14.40
N PHE A 488 -8.79 0.77 13.50
CA PHE A 488 -8.49 0.88 12.06
C PHE A 488 -7.69 2.13 11.70
N ARG A 489 -8.00 3.28 12.30
CA ARG A 489 -7.25 4.53 12.10
C ARG A 489 -5.77 4.44 12.48
N SER A 490 -5.41 3.66 13.50
CA SER A 490 -4.00 3.56 13.94
C SER A 490 -3.10 2.74 13.00
N TYR A 491 -3.69 1.99 12.06
CA TYR A 491 -2.97 1.19 11.05
C TYR A 491 -2.71 1.94 9.74
N ARG A 492 -3.07 3.22 9.67
CA ARG A 492 -3.02 3.97 8.42
C ARG A 492 -1.90 4.99 8.41
#